data_AF-A0A820UV00-F1
#
_entry.id   AF-A0A820UV00-F1
#
_cell.length_a   1.000
_cell.length_b   1.000
_cell.length_c   1.000
_cell.angle_alpha   90.00
_cell.angle_beta   90.00
_cell.angle_gamma   90.00
#
_symmetry.space_group_name_H-M   'P 1'
#
loop_
_entity.id
_entity.type
_entity.pdbx_description
1 polymer ?
#
loop_
_entity_poly.entity_id
_entity_poly.type
_entity_poly.pdbx_seq_one_letter_code
_entity_poly.pdbx_strand_id
1 'polypeptide(L)'
;MLKHNVTDRKAWGIFARDQGTDEATRLNHYGAHPFYLVMEQLPNTDQTPSGNMHGVLLLNSNAMDYSFTPIPSLTIRTIGGILDFFVFLGPKPEQVIQQYTWLVGHSMLPPYWSLGFHLSRWEYRNLTRMKEIVKRNRDAGVPLDVQHADIDYMDARKTFTIDPINYAGMKDYFSELNADGVRTIIILDPALFDDQVSYPATIE
;
A
#
# COMPACT_ATOMS: atom_id res chain seq x y z
N MET A 1 12.78 15.55 1.67
CA MET A 1 13.19 15.74 0.26
C MET A 1 13.16 14.37 -0.40
N LEU A 2 12.51 14.19 -1.56
CA LEU A 2 12.25 12.86 -2.17
C LEU A 2 13.42 12.26 -2.97
N LYS A 3 14.51 13.02 -3.18
CA LYS A 3 15.69 12.58 -3.91
C LYS A 3 16.55 11.67 -3.04
N HIS A 4 16.88 10.47 -3.53
CA HIS A 4 17.80 9.57 -2.84
C HIS A 4 19.17 10.21 -2.59
N ASN A 5 19.75 9.91 -1.42
CA ASN A 5 21.12 10.26 -1.13
C ASN A 5 22.07 9.31 -1.86
N VAL A 6 22.52 9.70 -3.05
CA VAL A 6 23.39 8.88 -3.92
C VAL A 6 24.84 8.79 -3.43
N THR A 7 25.23 9.53 -2.39
CA THR A 7 26.56 9.40 -1.79
C THR A 7 26.57 8.40 -0.62
N ASP A 8 25.40 7.97 -0.17
CA ASP A 8 25.24 6.98 0.89
C ASP A 8 25.47 5.56 0.32
N ARG A 9 26.51 4.90 0.84
CA ARG A 9 26.94 3.57 0.39
C ARG A 9 26.16 2.42 1.01
N LYS A 10 25.11 2.72 1.78
CA LYS A 10 24.29 1.69 2.41
C LYS A 10 23.38 1.02 1.40
N ALA A 11 23.13 -0.26 1.66
CA ALA A 11 22.21 -1.07 0.89
C ALA A 11 20.77 -0.89 1.40
N TRP A 12 19.82 -1.03 0.47
CA TRP A 12 18.39 -0.98 0.72
C TRP A 12 17.77 -2.28 0.23
N GLY A 13 17.17 -3.04 1.13
CA GLY A 13 16.53 -4.32 0.81
C GLY A 13 15.20 -4.13 0.11
N ILE A 14 14.93 -4.98 -0.89
CA ILE A 14 13.66 -5.11 -1.59
C ILE A 14 13.19 -6.56 -1.43
N PHE A 15 12.28 -6.76 -0.49
CA PHE A 15 11.57 -8.01 -0.27
C PHE A 15 10.34 -7.74 0.58
N ALA A 16 9.17 -8.25 0.20
CA ALA A 16 7.93 -7.99 0.94
C ALA A 16 8.05 -8.52 2.38
N ARG A 17 7.87 -7.65 3.37
CA ARG A 17 7.98 -7.98 4.80
C ARG A 17 7.02 -7.14 5.63
N ASP A 18 6.31 -7.80 6.54
CA ASP A 18 5.55 -7.13 7.58
C ASP A 18 6.52 -6.45 8.55
N GLN A 19 6.66 -5.13 8.38
CA GLN A 19 7.57 -4.29 9.12
C GLN A 19 7.05 -2.87 9.14
N GLY A 20 6.72 -2.38 10.34
CA GLY A 20 6.39 -0.98 10.58
C GLY A 20 7.47 -0.04 10.02
N THR A 21 7.04 1.08 9.45
CA THR A 21 7.92 2.06 8.81
C THR A 21 8.76 2.79 9.84
N ASP A 22 10.07 2.69 9.72
CA ASP A 22 11.04 3.46 10.51
C ASP A 22 12.20 3.87 9.60
N GLU A 23 12.27 5.17 9.30
CA GLU A 23 13.28 5.78 8.43
C GLU A 23 14.72 5.53 8.93
N ALA A 24 14.90 5.36 10.25
CA ALA A 24 16.23 5.12 10.82
C ALA A 24 16.75 3.70 10.51
N THR A 25 15.85 2.72 10.35
CA THR A 25 16.20 1.30 10.29
C THR A 25 16.51 0.80 8.89
N ARG A 26 15.99 1.46 7.85
CA ARG A 26 16.19 1.11 6.43
C ARG A 26 15.83 -0.34 6.10
N LEU A 27 14.90 -0.90 6.87
CA LEU A 27 14.40 -2.25 6.66
C LEU A 27 13.52 -2.28 5.41
N ASN A 28 13.48 -3.44 4.77
CA ASN A 28 12.48 -3.71 3.75
C ASN A 28 11.08 -3.77 4.39
N HIS A 29 10.08 -3.32 3.63
CA HIS A 29 8.69 -3.16 4.06
C HIS A 29 7.75 -4.00 3.18
N TYR A 30 6.45 -3.66 3.18
CA TYR A 30 5.38 -4.46 2.56
C TYR A 30 5.53 -4.63 1.04
N GLY A 31 5.98 -3.60 0.31
CA GLY A 31 6.05 -3.60 -1.15
C GLY A 31 7.45 -3.87 -1.70
N ALA A 32 7.51 -4.42 -2.92
CA ALA A 32 8.73 -4.62 -3.69
C ALA A 32 8.62 -3.92 -5.05
N HIS A 33 9.29 -2.78 -5.19
CA HIS A 33 9.22 -1.93 -6.39
C HIS A 33 10.63 -1.64 -6.94
N PRO A 34 11.21 -2.54 -7.74
CA PRO A 34 12.50 -2.36 -8.40
C PRO A 34 12.41 -1.41 -9.62
N PHE A 35 11.82 -0.23 -9.41
CA PHE A 35 11.67 0.84 -10.40
C PHE A 35 12.22 2.15 -9.84
N TYR A 36 12.97 2.90 -10.63
CA TYR A 36 13.47 4.22 -10.25
C TYR A 36 13.45 5.21 -11.42
N LEU A 37 13.40 6.50 -11.09
CA LEU A 37 13.50 7.61 -12.02
C LEU A 37 14.82 8.36 -11.84
N VAL A 38 15.38 8.83 -12.94
CA VAL A 38 16.61 9.62 -12.97
C VAL A 38 16.37 10.89 -13.77
N MET A 39 16.79 12.02 -13.20
CA MET A 39 16.89 13.30 -13.90
C MET A 39 18.26 13.42 -14.54
N GLU A 40 18.28 13.64 -15.85
CA GLU A 40 19.50 13.72 -16.63
C GLU A 40 20.16 15.09 -16.49
N GLN A 41 21.49 15.11 -16.60
CA GLN A 41 22.29 16.33 -16.56
C GLN A 41 22.66 16.78 -17.98
N LEU A 42 22.83 18.08 -18.17
CA LEU A 42 23.36 18.59 -19.44
C LEU A 42 24.79 18.08 -19.66
N PRO A 43 25.16 17.67 -20.90
CA PRO A 43 26.52 17.27 -21.21
C PRO A 43 27.54 18.37 -20.87
N ASN A 44 28.70 17.99 -20.34
CA ASN A 44 29.81 18.91 -20.02
C ASN A 44 29.45 20.03 -19.01
N THR A 45 28.42 19.83 -18.18
CA THR A 45 28.10 20.73 -17.07
C THR A 45 28.14 19.96 -15.76
N ASP A 46 28.64 20.59 -14.71
CA ASP A 46 28.54 20.02 -13.38
C ASP A 46 27.12 20.22 -12.85
N GLN A 47 26.38 19.11 -12.75
CA GLN A 47 25.12 19.01 -12.00
C GLN A 47 23.95 19.87 -12.50
N THR A 48 24.01 20.43 -13.72
CA THR A 48 22.89 21.20 -14.27
C THR A 48 21.82 20.26 -14.82
N PRO A 49 20.59 20.27 -14.29
CA PRO A 49 19.51 19.43 -14.82
C PRO A 49 19.16 19.81 -16.25
N SER A 50 19.09 18.83 -17.14
CA SER A 50 18.60 19.02 -18.51
C SER A 50 17.06 19.14 -18.58
N GLY A 51 16.36 18.66 -17.54
CA GLY A 51 14.92 18.49 -17.54
C GLY A 51 14.45 17.14 -18.11
N ASN A 52 15.30 16.48 -18.91
CA ASN A 52 15.02 15.13 -19.39
C ASN A 52 15.07 14.12 -18.25
N MET A 53 14.25 13.08 -18.39
CA MET A 53 14.11 12.01 -17.42
C MET A 53 14.19 10.65 -18.10
N HIS A 54 14.71 9.66 -17.39
CA HIS A 54 14.50 8.26 -17.73
C HIS A 54 14.08 7.46 -16.52
N GLY A 55 13.43 6.33 -16.77
CA GLY A 55 13.02 5.36 -15.77
C GLY A 55 13.58 4.00 -16.11
N VAL A 56 13.89 3.21 -15.09
CA VAL A 56 14.37 1.83 -15.24
C VAL A 56 13.58 0.93 -14.33
N LEU A 57 13.01 -0.13 -14.89
CA LEU A 57 12.39 -1.25 -14.17
C LEU A 57 13.28 -2.48 -14.33
N LEU A 58 13.61 -3.15 -13.23
CA LEU A 58 14.06 -4.54 -13.25
C LEU A 58 12.87 -5.44 -12.93
N LEU A 59 12.35 -6.16 -13.92
CA LEU A 59 11.21 -7.06 -13.73
C LEU A 59 11.68 -8.37 -13.08
N ASN A 60 11.90 -8.32 -11.77
CA ASN A 60 12.36 -9.45 -10.97
C ASN A 60 11.71 -9.39 -9.58
N SER A 61 11.27 -10.55 -9.07
CA SER A 61 10.54 -10.68 -7.79
C SER A 61 11.34 -11.44 -6.72
N ASN A 62 12.53 -11.93 -7.04
CA ASN A 62 13.43 -12.52 -6.07
C ASN A 62 13.90 -11.44 -5.08
N ALA A 63 14.24 -11.86 -3.85
CA ALA A 63 14.82 -10.95 -2.87
C ALA A 63 16.06 -10.27 -3.46
N MET A 64 16.12 -8.95 -3.33
CA MET A 64 17.22 -8.18 -3.87
C MET A 64 17.55 -7.01 -2.94
N ASP A 65 18.69 -6.40 -3.19
CA ASP A 65 19.02 -5.11 -2.62
C ASP A 65 19.57 -4.16 -3.69
N TYR A 66 19.65 -2.89 -3.35
CA TYR A 66 20.36 -1.91 -4.14
C TYR A 66 21.25 -1.02 -3.28
N SER A 67 22.36 -0.53 -3.85
CA SER A 67 23.28 0.39 -3.19
C SER A 67 23.88 1.37 -4.18
N PHE A 68 24.18 2.59 -3.73
CA PHE A 68 24.89 3.59 -4.53
C PHE A 68 26.41 3.50 -4.32
N THR A 69 27.15 3.95 -5.33
CA THR A 69 28.61 4.11 -5.22
C THR A 69 29.03 5.59 -5.29
N PRO A 70 30.28 5.93 -4.94
CA PRO A 70 30.78 7.32 -5.00
C PRO A 70 30.81 7.93 -6.40
N ILE A 71 30.86 7.08 -7.43
CA ILE A 71 30.62 7.45 -8.82
C ILE A 71 29.11 7.28 -9.01
N PRO A 72 28.38 8.20 -9.67
CA PRO A 72 26.93 8.13 -9.80
C PRO A 72 26.49 6.85 -10.52
N SER A 73 26.34 5.78 -9.75
CA SER A 73 26.01 4.44 -10.21
C SER A 73 25.22 3.71 -9.14
N LEU A 74 24.31 2.86 -9.62
CA LEU A 74 23.45 2.00 -8.83
C LEU A 74 23.88 0.57 -9.08
N THR A 75 24.13 -0.19 -8.01
CA THR A 75 24.31 -1.64 -8.10
C THR A 75 23.08 -2.32 -7.53
N ILE A 76 22.47 -3.21 -8.32
CA ILE A 76 21.34 -4.06 -7.91
C ILE A 76 21.85 -5.49 -7.79
N ARG A 77 21.57 -6.16 -6.66
CA ARG A 77 21.97 -7.55 -6.42
C ARG A 77 20.73 -8.36 -6.11
N THR A 78 20.36 -9.27 -7.02
CA THR A 78 19.24 -10.20 -6.83
C THR A 78 19.77 -11.60 -6.54
N ILE A 79 19.07 -12.36 -5.70
CA ILE A 79 19.45 -13.74 -5.36
C ILE A 79 19.03 -14.78 -6.42
N GLY A 80 18.32 -14.36 -7.47
CA GLY A 80 17.87 -15.28 -8.52
C GLY A 80 17.01 -14.61 -9.59
N GLY A 81 16.35 -15.45 -10.40
CA GLY A 81 15.60 -15.00 -11.57
C GLY A 81 16.52 -14.62 -12.73
N ILE A 82 16.02 -13.75 -13.61
CA ILE A 82 16.78 -13.19 -14.73
C ILE A 82 16.92 -11.67 -14.57
N LEU A 83 17.80 -11.09 -15.38
CA LEU A 83 17.95 -9.64 -15.50
C LEU A 83 17.08 -9.14 -16.67
N ASP A 84 15.79 -8.93 -16.40
CA ASP A 84 14.84 -8.41 -17.38
C ASP A 84 14.60 -6.91 -17.16
N PHE A 85 15.22 -6.07 -17.99
CA PHE A 85 15.22 -4.63 -17.82
C PHE A 85 14.35 -3.93 -18.86
N PHE A 86 13.53 -2.98 -18.39
CA PHE A 86 12.80 -2.03 -19.23
C PHE A 86 13.30 -0.62 -18.94
N VAL A 87 13.61 0.12 -20.00
CA VAL A 87 14.07 1.50 -19.93
C VAL A 87 13.07 2.40 -20.63
N PHE A 88 12.66 3.46 -19.95
CA PHE A 88 11.64 4.40 -20.40
C PHE A 88 12.27 5.79 -20.52
N LEU A 89 12.12 6.45 -21.66
CA LEU A 89 12.76 7.74 -21.93
C LEU A 89 11.70 8.81 -22.15
N GLY A 90 11.84 9.98 -21.54
CA GLY A 90 10.90 11.08 -21.73
C GLY A 90 11.48 12.43 -21.33
N PRO A 91 11.16 13.51 -22.06
CA PRO A 91 11.64 14.84 -21.69
C PRO A 91 10.98 15.38 -20.41
N LYS A 92 10.02 14.65 -19.83
CA LYS A 92 9.32 14.98 -18.58
C LYS A 92 9.06 13.73 -17.73
N PRO A 93 9.05 13.85 -16.39
CA PRO A 93 8.80 12.71 -15.51
C PRO A 93 7.45 12.04 -15.75
N GLU A 94 6.41 12.80 -16.09
CA GLU A 94 5.07 12.26 -16.35
C GLU A 94 5.05 11.34 -17.56
N GLN A 95 5.84 11.63 -18.60
CA GLN A 95 5.90 10.81 -19.81
C GLN A 95 6.64 9.49 -19.56
N VAL A 96 7.62 9.48 -18.67
CA VAL A 96 8.29 8.27 -18.22
C VAL A 96 7.31 7.38 -17.45
N ILE A 97 6.54 7.98 -16.53
CA ILE A 97 5.51 7.26 -15.77
C ILE A 97 4.36 6.75 -16.66
N GLN A 98 3.96 7.52 -17.68
CA GLN A 98 2.96 7.07 -18.67
C GLN A 98 3.41 5.81 -19.40
N GLN A 99 4.67 5.76 -19.86
CA GLN A 99 5.22 4.57 -20.51
C GLN A 99 5.37 3.38 -19.55
N TYR A 100 5.84 3.65 -18.32
CA TYR A 100 5.94 2.62 -17.28
C TYR A 100 4.57 1.99 -16.97
N THR A 101 3.55 2.80 -16.70
CA THR A 101 2.19 2.31 -16.42
C THR A 101 1.50 1.72 -17.64
N TRP A 102 1.89 2.09 -18.85
CA TRP A 102 1.45 1.39 -20.06
C TRP A 102 1.98 -0.06 -20.09
N LEU A 103 3.23 -0.28 -19.63
CA LEU A 103 3.81 -1.62 -19.53
C LEU A 103 3.21 -2.44 -18.37
N VAL A 104 3.18 -1.88 -17.15
CA VAL A 104 2.82 -2.65 -15.95
C VAL A 104 1.32 -2.64 -15.62
N GLY A 105 0.54 -1.84 -16.34
CA GLY A 105 -0.87 -1.63 -16.10
C GLY A 105 -1.17 -0.26 -15.48
N HIS A 106 -2.24 0.37 -15.96
CA HIS A 106 -2.73 1.63 -15.42
C HIS A 106 -3.41 1.42 -14.06
N SER A 107 -3.33 2.44 -13.20
CA SER A 107 -4.08 2.46 -11.95
C SER A 107 -5.58 2.29 -12.20
N MET A 108 -6.26 1.53 -11.35
CA MET A 108 -7.72 1.39 -11.42
C MET A 108 -8.40 2.74 -11.22
N LEU A 109 -9.55 2.94 -11.85
CA LEU A 109 -10.43 4.07 -11.54
C LEU A 109 -11.15 3.78 -10.21
N PRO A 110 -10.87 4.52 -9.13
CA PRO A 110 -11.54 4.30 -7.87
C PRO A 110 -13.02 4.71 -7.95
N PRO A 111 -13.93 4.07 -7.19
CA PRO A 111 -15.30 4.54 -7.09
C PRO A 111 -15.33 5.91 -6.38
N TYR A 112 -16.22 6.81 -6.81
CA TYR A 112 -16.21 8.20 -6.35
C TYR A 112 -16.24 8.36 -4.82
N TRP A 113 -17.02 7.51 -4.13
CA TRP A 113 -17.14 7.55 -2.66
C TRP A 113 -15.81 7.25 -1.94
N SER A 114 -14.85 6.56 -2.57
CA SER A 114 -13.57 6.25 -1.92
C SER A 114 -12.60 7.42 -1.93
N LEU A 115 -12.98 8.55 -2.55
CA LEU A 115 -12.25 9.81 -2.48
C LEU A 115 -12.67 10.65 -1.25
N GLY A 116 -13.74 10.24 -0.56
CA GLY A 116 -14.25 10.87 0.64
C GLY A 116 -13.45 10.53 1.89
N PHE A 117 -13.90 11.02 3.05
CA PHE A 117 -13.20 10.76 4.31
C PHE A 117 -13.54 9.37 4.86
N HIS A 118 -12.49 8.62 5.25
CA HIS A 118 -12.59 7.28 5.82
C HIS A 118 -12.26 7.31 7.31
N LEU A 119 -13.07 6.63 8.13
CA LEU A 119 -12.81 6.46 9.56
C LEU A 119 -12.53 4.99 9.87
N SER A 120 -11.37 4.76 10.50
CA SER A 120 -10.88 3.42 10.85
C SER A 120 -10.08 3.46 12.15
N ARG A 121 -9.94 2.29 12.79
CA ARG A 121 -8.95 1.99 13.83
C ARG A 121 -8.89 0.47 14.01
N TRP A 122 -7.73 0.02 14.45
CA TRP A 122 -7.61 -1.26 15.14
C TRP A 122 -8.25 -1.15 16.53
N GLU A 123 -9.05 -2.15 16.90
CA GLU A 123 -9.69 -2.28 18.22
C GLU A 123 -10.71 -1.15 18.50
N TYR A 124 -11.83 -1.17 17.78
CA TYR A 124 -13.07 -0.49 18.23
C TYR A 124 -13.63 -1.15 19.49
N ARG A 125 -13.35 -2.45 19.69
CA ARG A 125 -13.72 -3.35 20.79
C ARG A 125 -15.13 -3.93 20.71
N ASN A 126 -16.12 -3.13 20.31
CA ASN A 126 -17.50 -3.58 20.11
C ASN A 126 -18.31 -2.60 19.24
N LEU A 127 -19.48 -3.07 18.78
CA LEU A 127 -20.36 -2.29 17.92
C LEU A 127 -20.89 -1.01 18.58
N THR A 128 -21.18 -1.03 19.89
CA THR A 128 -21.63 0.17 20.62
C THR A 128 -20.59 1.27 20.54
N ARG A 129 -19.32 0.94 20.74
CA ARG A 129 -18.22 1.90 20.67
C ARG A 129 -18.01 2.44 19.25
N MET A 130 -18.17 1.59 18.24
CA MET A 130 -18.15 2.03 16.84
C MET A 130 -19.27 3.04 16.56
N LYS A 131 -20.51 2.73 16.97
CA LYS A 131 -21.68 3.62 16.85
C LYS A 131 -21.45 4.98 17.51
N GLU A 132 -20.91 5.00 18.73
CA GLU A 132 -20.57 6.24 19.44
C GLU A 132 -19.54 7.08 18.67
N ILE A 133 -18.51 6.44 18.10
CA ILE A 133 -17.46 7.13 17.36
C ILE A 133 -17.99 7.68 16.03
N VAL A 134 -18.82 6.95 15.32
CA VAL A 134 -19.47 7.47 14.11
C VAL A 134 -20.38 8.65 14.47
N LYS A 135 -21.22 8.49 15.50
CA LYS A 135 -22.16 9.52 15.94
C LYS A 135 -21.43 10.82 16.31
N ARG A 136 -20.38 10.77 17.14
CA ARG A 136 -19.67 11.99 17.56
C ARG A 136 -19.01 12.74 16.41
N ASN A 137 -18.56 12.05 15.34
CA ASN A 137 -17.99 12.71 14.16
C ASN A 137 -19.09 13.40 13.35
N ARG A 138 -20.24 12.74 13.18
CA ARG A 138 -21.42 13.33 12.55
C ARG A 138 -21.94 14.54 13.33
N ASP A 139 -22.06 14.44 14.65
CA ASP A 139 -22.48 15.53 15.53
C ASP A 139 -21.52 16.73 15.45
N ALA A 140 -20.22 16.48 15.22
CA ALA A 140 -19.21 17.51 15.04
C ALA A 140 -19.18 18.11 13.62
N GLY A 141 -20.05 17.65 12.71
CA GLY A 141 -20.10 18.12 11.33
C GLY A 141 -18.93 17.65 10.46
N VAL A 142 -18.22 16.59 10.86
CA VAL A 142 -17.14 16.00 10.05
C VAL A 142 -17.76 15.15 8.94
N PRO A 143 -17.49 15.43 7.66
CA PRO A 143 -17.94 14.57 6.56
C PRO A 143 -17.41 13.15 6.73
N LEU A 144 -18.25 12.15 6.51
CA LEU A 144 -17.89 10.74 6.61
C LEU A 144 -18.50 9.98 5.45
N ASP A 145 -17.66 9.43 4.59
CA ASP A 145 -18.08 8.65 3.43
C ASP A 145 -17.89 7.15 3.67
N VAL A 146 -16.91 6.75 4.51
CA VAL A 146 -16.58 5.34 4.74
C VAL A 146 -16.29 5.02 6.20
N GLN A 147 -16.96 4.02 6.74
CA GLN A 147 -16.64 3.41 8.04
C GLN A 147 -15.95 2.05 7.82
N HIS A 148 -14.78 1.86 8.44
CA HIS A 148 -14.04 0.59 8.41
C HIS A 148 -14.34 -0.27 9.64
N ALA A 149 -14.28 -1.59 9.50
CA ALA A 149 -14.16 -2.51 10.63
C ALA A 149 -12.88 -3.34 10.49
N ASP A 150 -12.04 -3.24 11.52
CA ASP A 150 -10.80 -4.00 11.65
C ASP A 150 -11.09 -5.38 12.29
N ILE A 151 -10.08 -6.24 12.45
CA ILE A 151 -10.20 -7.65 12.81
C ILE A 151 -10.98 -7.93 14.11
N ASP A 152 -11.22 -6.92 14.95
CA ASP A 152 -12.03 -7.07 16.17
C ASP A 152 -13.52 -7.30 15.91
N TYR A 153 -14.02 -7.07 14.68
CA TYR A 153 -15.39 -7.49 14.33
C TYR A 153 -15.56 -9.01 14.21
N MET A 154 -14.47 -9.73 13.95
CA MET A 154 -14.48 -11.16 13.68
C MET A 154 -14.55 -11.98 14.98
N ASP A 155 -15.20 -13.13 14.95
CA ASP A 155 -15.16 -14.09 16.06
C ASP A 155 -13.74 -14.66 16.20
N ALA A 156 -13.08 -14.33 17.32
CA ALA A 156 -11.71 -14.73 17.61
C ALA A 156 -10.70 -14.47 16.46
N ARG A 157 -10.89 -13.38 15.69
CA ARG A 157 -10.06 -12.99 14.53
C ARG A 157 -10.08 -14.01 13.39
N LYS A 158 -11.09 -14.86 13.31
CA LYS A 158 -11.29 -15.78 12.18
C LYS A 158 -11.91 -15.00 11.03
N THR A 159 -11.25 -14.98 9.87
CA THR A 159 -11.77 -14.38 8.64
C THR A 159 -13.21 -14.84 8.35
N PHE A 160 -14.03 -14.08 7.63
CA PHE A 160 -15.41 -14.46 7.26
C PHE A 160 -16.38 -14.75 8.43
N THR A 161 -16.05 -14.39 9.67
CA THR A 161 -16.95 -14.49 10.82
C THR A 161 -17.31 -13.12 11.38
N ILE A 162 -18.35 -13.07 12.22
CA ILE A 162 -18.70 -11.89 13.02
C ILE A 162 -18.83 -12.35 14.47
N ASP A 163 -18.21 -11.64 15.41
CA ASP A 163 -18.33 -11.90 16.84
C ASP A 163 -19.82 -11.78 17.26
N PRO A 164 -20.45 -12.88 17.72
CA PRO A 164 -21.87 -12.91 18.00
C PRO A 164 -22.26 -12.14 19.28
N ILE A 165 -21.30 -11.68 20.08
CA ILE A 165 -21.51 -10.96 21.34
C ILE A 165 -21.16 -9.48 21.15
N ASN A 166 -19.93 -9.17 20.78
CA ASN A 166 -19.43 -7.79 20.70
C ASN A 166 -19.92 -7.05 19.45
N TYR A 167 -20.25 -7.80 18.39
CA TYR A 167 -20.67 -7.27 17.10
C TYR A 167 -22.04 -7.78 16.63
N ALA A 168 -22.85 -8.26 17.58
CA ALA A 168 -24.27 -8.57 17.35
C ALA A 168 -24.99 -7.35 16.74
N GLY A 169 -25.68 -7.56 15.61
CA GLY A 169 -26.40 -6.49 14.89
C GLY A 169 -25.52 -5.59 14.01
N MET A 170 -24.25 -5.94 13.79
CA MET A 170 -23.35 -5.19 12.90
C MET A 170 -23.92 -5.08 11.49
N LYS A 171 -24.51 -6.15 10.96
CA LYS A 171 -25.16 -6.17 9.64
C LYS A 171 -26.23 -5.09 9.52
N ASP A 172 -27.13 -4.99 10.50
CA ASP A 172 -28.22 -4.02 10.49
C ASP A 172 -27.68 -2.60 10.59
N TYR A 173 -26.69 -2.37 11.46
CA TYR A 173 -26.06 -1.06 11.56
C TYR A 173 -25.35 -0.64 10.26
N PHE A 174 -24.69 -1.58 9.58
CA PHE A 174 -24.06 -1.29 8.29
C PHE A 174 -25.10 -0.98 7.22
N SER A 175 -26.26 -1.65 7.25
CA SER A 175 -27.40 -1.29 6.41
C SER A 175 -27.93 0.12 6.71
N GLU A 176 -28.02 0.53 7.98
CA GLU A 176 -28.38 1.90 8.37
C GLU A 176 -27.38 2.94 7.81
N LEU A 177 -26.07 2.70 7.97
CA LEU A 177 -25.02 3.58 7.42
C LEU A 177 -25.11 3.69 5.90
N ASN A 178 -25.29 2.57 5.21
CA ASN A 178 -25.43 2.54 3.76
C ASN A 178 -26.67 3.30 3.27
N ALA A 179 -27.78 3.24 4.02
CA ALA A 179 -28.99 4.01 3.73
C ALA A 179 -28.77 5.53 3.88
N ASP A 180 -27.90 5.94 4.81
CA ASP A 180 -27.45 7.32 4.99
C ASP A 180 -26.36 7.77 3.99
N GLY A 181 -26.00 6.91 3.02
CA GLY A 181 -24.99 7.21 2.01
C GLY A 181 -23.54 6.93 2.43
N VAL A 182 -23.31 6.38 3.62
CA VAL A 182 -21.98 5.99 4.10
C VAL A 182 -21.67 4.55 3.69
N ARG A 183 -20.53 4.34 3.01
CA ARG A 183 -20.07 2.99 2.67
C ARG A 183 -19.36 2.33 3.84
N THR A 184 -19.29 1.00 3.78
CA THR A 184 -18.64 0.19 4.79
C THR A 184 -17.56 -0.68 4.15
N ILE A 185 -16.38 -0.74 4.78
CA ILE A 185 -15.27 -1.59 4.37
C ILE A 185 -14.90 -2.48 5.54
N ILE A 186 -14.64 -3.75 5.28
CA ILE A 186 -14.15 -4.72 6.27
C ILE A 186 -12.77 -5.20 5.87
N ILE A 187 -11.89 -5.40 6.85
CA ILE A 187 -10.60 -6.08 6.62
C ILE A 187 -10.84 -7.59 6.43
N LEU A 188 -9.97 -8.21 5.64
CA LEU A 188 -9.81 -9.65 5.53
C LEU A 188 -8.31 -9.96 5.55
N ASP A 189 -7.92 -10.90 6.41
CA ASP A 189 -6.56 -11.43 6.43
C ASP A 189 -6.47 -12.70 5.58
N PRO A 190 -5.35 -12.92 4.85
CA PRO A 190 -5.21 -14.07 3.96
C PRO A 190 -4.98 -15.39 4.69
N ALA A 191 -4.51 -15.35 5.95
CA ALA A 191 -4.30 -16.55 6.75
C ALA A 191 -5.62 -17.02 7.35
N LEU A 192 -6.06 -18.22 6.98
CA LEU A 192 -7.27 -18.83 7.51
C LEU A 192 -6.94 -19.69 8.73
N PHE A 193 -7.74 -19.51 9.78
CA PHE A 193 -7.81 -20.50 10.85
C PHE A 193 -8.46 -21.78 10.30
N ASP A 194 -8.02 -22.95 10.74
CA ASP A 194 -8.64 -24.23 10.37
C ASP A 194 -8.71 -25.10 11.63
N ASP A 195 -9.93 -25.37 12.09
CA ASP A 195 -10.18 -26.36 13.13
C ASP A 195 -10.76 -27.66 12.58
N GLN A 196 -10.93 -27.76 11.25
CA GLN A 196 -11.49 -28.90 10.51
C GLN A 196 -12.88 -29.36 10.95
N VAL A 197 -13.58 -28.59 11.80
CA VAL A 197 -14.86 -29.02 12.39
C VAL A 197 -15.95 -27.98 12.19
N SER A 198 -15.70 -26.73 12.57
CA SER A 198 -16.72 -25.67 12.60
C SER A 198 -16.40 -24.51 11.66
N TYR A 199 -15.15 -24.43 11.20
CA TYR A 199 -14.66 -23.37 10.34
C TYR A 199 -13.74 -23.96 9.26
N PRO A 200 -14.30 -24.62 8.22
CA PRO A 200 -13.51 -25.16 7.11
C PRO A 200 -12.91 -24.03 6.28
N ALA A 201 -11.65 -24.18 5.86
CA ALA A 201 -10.92 -23.17 5.08
C ALA A 201 -11.44 -22.94 3.64
N THR A 202 -12.53 -23.61 3.24
CA THR A 202 -13.14 -23.52 1.92
C THR A 202 -14.55 -22.96 2.03
N ILE A 203 -14.84 -21.91 1.26
CA ILE A 203 -16.20 -21.46 0.99
C ILE A 203 -16.69 -22.31 -0.19
N GLU A 204 -17.66 -23.20 0.03
CA GLU A 204 -18.44 -23.82 -1.05
C GLU A 204 -19.46 -22.83 -1.63
#